data_AF-A0A3D4M8M0-F1
#
_entry.id   AF-A0A3D4M8M0-F1
#
_cell.length_a   1.000
_cell.length_b   1.000
_cell.length_c   1.000
_cell.angle_alpha   90.00
_cell.angle_beta   90.00
_cell.angle_gamma   90.00
#
_symmetry.space_group_name_H-M   'P 1'
#
loop_
_entity.id
_entity.type
_entity.pdbx_description
1 polymer ?
#
loop_
_entity_poly.entity_id
_entity_poly.type
_entity_poly.pdbx_seq_one_letter_code
_entity_poly.pdbx_strand_id
1 'polypeptide(L)' 'MVELLFIPVGWIYLWIRYRSSAKVKSALQNHFDDEYYIAGAFLFYSLLLVSLGVSVFALILVTIYRAIIDL' A
#
# COMPACT_ATOMS: atom_id res chain seq x y z
N MET A 1 -14.61 14.34 2.26
CA MET A 1 -13.47 15.15 2.77
C MET A 1 -12.15 14.39 2.70
N VAL A 2 -12.06 13.14 3.17
CA VAL A 2 -10.81 12.34 3.11
C VAL A 2 -10.44 11.94 1.67
N GLU A 3 -11.44 11.73 0.81
CA GLU A 3 -11.25 11.42 -0.63
C GLU A 3 -10.38 12.45 -1.35
N LEU A 4 -10.48 13.73 -0.98
CA LEU A 4 -9.72 14.81 -1.58
C LEU A 4 -8.21 14.72 -1.32
N LEU A 5 -7.80 14.09 -0.22
CA LEU A 5 -6.39 13.87 0.10
C LEU A 5 -5.80 12.69 -0.71
N PHE A 6 -6.61 11.67 -1.01
CA PHE A 6 -6.13 10.49 -1.73
C PHE A 6 -6.04 10.70 -3.24
N ILE A 7 -6.82 11.62 -3.82
CA ILE A 7 -6.72 11.97 -5.25
C ILE A 7 -5.31 12.40 -5.66
N PRO A 8 -4.67 13.42 -5.03
CA PRO A 8 -3.31 13.82 -5.40
C PRO A 8 -2.29 12.72 -5.09
N VAL A 9 -2.48 11.95 -4.01
CA VAL A 9 -1.59 10.83 -3.65
C VAL A 9 -1.66 9.72 -4.71
N GLY A 10 -2.86 9.33 -5.14
CA GLY A 10 -3.06 8.33 -6.17
C GLY A 10 -2.54 8.77 -7.53
N TRP A 11 -2.70 10.06 -7.86
CA TRP A 11 -2.11 10.63 -9.08
C TRP A 11 -0.58 10.56 -9.06
N ILE A 12 0.06 11.04 -7.99
CA ILE A 12 1.52 11.00 -7.83
C ILE A 12 2.01 9.54 -7.87
N TYR A 13 1.34 8.63 -7.16
CA TYR A 13 1.68 7.21 -7.14
C TYR A 13 1.70 6.59 -8.54
N LEU A 14 0.62 6.78 -9.31
CA LEU A 14 0.52 6.23 -10.66
C LEU A 14 1.59 6.83 -11.58
N TRP A 15 1.86 8.13 -11.45
CA TRP A 15 2.92 8.78 -12.22
C TRP A 15 4.31 8.26 -11.87
N ILE A 16 4.62 8.03 -10.59
CA ILE A 16 5.90 7.46 -10.16
C ILE A 16 6.05 6.02 -10.67
N ARG A 17 4.99 5.22 -10.59
CA ARG A 17 5.03 3.79 -10.92
C ARG A 17 5.04 3.52 -12.42
N TYR A 18 4.18 4.21 -13.18
CA TYR A 18 3.99 3.93 -14.60
C TYR A 18 4.74 4.89 -15.53
N ARG A 19 5.12 6.09 -15.04
CA ARG A 19 5.97 7.12 -15.69
C ARG A 19 5.55 7.61 -17.08
N SER A 20 4.45 7.11 -17.63
CA SER A 20 3.93 7.43 -18.96
C SER A 20 2.44 7.64 -18.86
N SER A 21 1.93 8.73 -19.46
CA SER A 21 0.51 9.06 -19.47
C SER A 21 -0.37 7.95 -20.03
N ALA A 22 0.08 7.27 -21.10
CA ALA A 22 -0.63 6.13 -21.68
C ALA A 22 -0.75 4.96 -20.70
N LYS A 23 0.33 4.66 -19.96
CA LYS A 23 0.34 3.59 -18.96
C LYS A 23 -0.46 3.97 -17.71
N VAL A 24 -0.39 5.23 -17.28
CA VAL A 24 -1.21 5.75 -16.17
C VAL A 24 -2.68 5.63 -16.50
N LYS A 25 -3.12 6.07 -17.68
CA LYS A 25 -4.51 5.98 -18.12
C LYS A 25 -4.97 4.52 -18.22
N SER A 26 -4.14 3.65 -18.80
CA SER A 26 -4.43 2.22 -18.86
C SER A 26 -4.54 1.59 -17.47
N ALA A 27 -3.66 1.94 -16.54
CA ALA A 27 -3.72 1.44 -15.16
C ALA A 27 -4.96 1.95 -14.42
N LEU A 28 -5.30 3.24 -14.60
CA LEU A 28 -6.46 3.86 -13.97
C LEU A 28 -7.77 3.18 -14.43
N GLN A 29 -7.90 2.93 -15.73
CA GLN A 29 -9.08 2.27 -16.30
C GLN A 29 -9.20 0.79 -15.95
N ASN A 30 -8.08 0.05 -15.94
CA ASN A 30 -8.11 -1.40 -15.75
C ASN A 30 -8.09 -1.85 -14.28
N HIS A 31 -7.60 -1.02 -13.37
CA HIS A 31 -7.36 -1.42 -11.98
C HIS A 31 -7.96 -0.49 -10.93
N PHE A 32 -8.39 0.72 -11.30
CA PHE A 32 -8.80 1.74 -10.35
C PHE A 32 -10.09 2.46 -10.79
N ASP A 33 -10.93 1.83 -11.62
CA ASP A 33 -12.23 2.35 -12.10
C ASP A 33 -12.23 3.80 -12.60
N ASP A 34 -11.16 4.22 -13.26
CA ASP A 34 -10.93 5.61 -13.72
C ASP A 34 -10.84 6.66 -12.59
N GLU A 35 -10.68 6.22 -11.33
CA GLU A 35 -10.64 7.06 -10.13
C GLU A 35 -9.28 7.05 -9.41
N TYR A 36 -8.64 8.22 -9.34
CA TYR A 36 -7.36 8.39 -8.62
C TYR A 36 -7.48 8.16 -7.11
N TYR A 37 -8.68 8.36 -6.54
CA TYR A 37 -8.96 8.07 -5.15
C TYR A 37 -8.68 6.60 -4.80
N ILE A 38 -9.12 5.68 -5.65
CA ILE A 38 -8.95 4.23 -5.44
C ILE A 38 -7.46 3.86 -5.46
N ALA A 39 -6.69 4.44 -6.39
CA ALA A 39 -5.24 4.24 -6.44
C ALA A 39 -4.53 4.76 -5.18
N GLY A 40 -4.94 5.91 -4.64
CA GLY A 40 -4.41 6.46 -3.41
C GLY A 40 -4.77 5.62 -2.17
N ALA A 41 -6.03 5.19 -2.08
CA ALA A 41 -6.50 4.30 -1.02
C ALA A 41 -5.78 2.95 -1.06
N PHE A 42 -5.58 2.36 -2.25
CA PHE A 42 -4.84 1.12 -2.45
C PHE A 42 -3.42 1.20 -1.87
N LEU A 43 -2.73 2.31 -2.08
CA LEU A 43 -1.39 2.52 -1.55
C LEU A 43 -1.38 2.56 -0.02
N PHE A 44 -2.36 3.24 0.58
CA PHE A 44 -2.52 3.27 2.03
C PHE A 44 -2.83 1.89 2.62
N TYR A 45 -3.75 1.14 2.01
CA TYR A 45 -4.06 -0.22 2.44
C TYR A 45 -2.85 -1.16 2.31
N SER A 46 -2.08 -1.02 1.22
CA SER A 46 -0.85 -1.80 1.03
C SER A 46 0.19 -1.50 2.11
N LEU A 47 0.41 -0.23 2.45
CA LEU A 47 1.32 0.16 3.53
C LEU A 47 0.85 -0.38 4.90
N LEU A 48 -0.45 -0.33 5.17
CA LEU A 48 -1.03 -0.83 6.41
C LEU A 48 -0.92 -2.36 6.51
N LEU A 49 -1.15 -3.09 5.42
CA LEU A 49 -0.97 -4.54 5.39
C LEU A 49 0.50 -4.93 5.60
N VAL A 50 1.43 -4.22 4.96
CA VAL A 50 2.87 -4.46 5.13
C VAL A 50 3.29 -4.20 6.58
N SER A 51 2.84 -3.08 7.18
CA SER A 51 3.19 -2.76 8.57
C SER A 51 2.65 -3.78 9.57
N LEU A 52 1.41 -4.26 9.37
CA LEU A 52 0.84 -5.33 10.17
C LEU A 52 1.60 -6.65 9.99
N GLY A 53 1.94 -7.02 8.75
CA GLY A 53 2.70 -8.23 8.46
C GLY A 53 4.07 -8.25 9.13
N VAL A 54 4.80 -7.13 9.06
CA VAL A 54 6.09 -6.96 9.75
C VAL A 54 5.93 -7.07 11.27
N SER A 55 4.89 -6.46 11.82
CA SER A 55 4.62 -6.50 13.27
C SER A 55 4.33 -7.91 13.75
N VAL A 56 3.48 -8.66 13.03
CA VAL A 56 3.18 -10.08 13.33
C VAL A 56 4.44 -10.93 13.23
N PHE A 57 5.24 -10.75 12.17
CA PHE A 57 6.49 -11.48 12.00
C PHE A 57 7.48 -11.20 13.15
N ALA A 58 7.62 -9.95 13.57
CA ALA A 58 8.46 -9.58 14.70
C ALA A 58 7.98 -10.23 16.01
N LEU A 59 6.67 -10.27 16.27
CA LEU A 59 6.11 -10.94 17.44
C LEU A 59 6.41 -12.45 17.46
N ILE A 60 6.34 -13.10 16.30
CA ILE A 60 6.70 -14.52 16.16
C ILE A 60 8.18 -14.72 16.53
N LEU A 61 9.08 -13.89 15.99
CA LEU A 61 10.51 -13.97 16.31
C LEU A 61 10.79 -13.76 17.80
N VAL A 62 10.14 -12.78 18.43
CA VAL A 62 10.28 -12.52 19.88
C VAL A 62 9.80 -13.72 20.69
N THR A 63 8.69 -14.34 20.29
CA THR A 63 8.13 -15.51 20.99
C THR A 63 9.07 -16.71 20.88
N ILE A 64 9.61 -16.98 19.69
CA ILE A 64 10.60 -18.05 19.48
C ILE A 64 11.87 -17.78 20.29
N TYR A 65 12.37 -16.54 20.26
CA TYR A 65 13.57 -16.16 21.02
C TYR A 65 13.39 -16.37 22.52
N ARG A 66 12.25 -15.97 23.09
CA ARG A 66 11.93 -16.23 24.50
C ARG A 66 11.84 -17.72 24.79
N ALA A 67 11.17 -18.49 23.95
CA ALA A 67 11.05 -19.93 24.12
C ALA A 67 12.40 -20.66 24.10
N ILE A 68 13.41 -20.14 23.39
CA ILE A 68 14.77 -20.72 23.37
C ILE A 68 15.55 -20.37 24.65
N ILE A 69 15.38 -19.16 25.17
CA ILE A 69 16.10 -18.69 26.37
C ILE A 69 15.50 -19.25 27.66
N ASP A 70 14.18 -19.41 27.69
CA ASP A 70 13.46 -19.97 28.83
C ASP A 70 13.56 -21.51 28.91
N LEU A 71 14.18 -22.16 27.91
CA LEU A 71 14.45 -23.61 27.82
C LEU A 71 15.86 -23.95 28.32
#